data_AF-A0A920FWI0-F1
#
_entry.id   AF-A0A920FWI0-F1
#
_cell.length_a   1.000
_cell.length_b   1.000
_cell.length_c   1.000
_cell.angle_alpha   90.00
_cell.angle_beta   90.00
_cell.angle_gamma   90.00
#
_symmetry.space_group_name_H-M   'P 1'
#
loop_
_entity.id
_entity.type
_entity.pdbx_description
1 polymer ?
#
loop_
_entity_poly.entity_id
_entity_poly.type
_entity_poly.pdbx_seq_one_letter_code
_entity_poly.pdbx_strand_id
1 'polypeptide(L)'
;MFQDLTAAIIEAYHDDKGIKWPFQISPFKINIISALKNEKLTADQDLYLKLSNKYKNVSLDDRDLSLGKKIKDSELVGVPWTVIIGKNYEQNNQYEIINRSTGEKLFLSDNEVENFSFEQYTP
;
A
#
# COMPACT_ATOMS: atom_id res chain seq x y z
N MET A 1 15.46 0.96 -28.89
CA MET A 1 16.24 0.61 -27.69
C MET A 1 15.63 1.31 -26.48
N PHE A 2 14.47 0.81 -26.03
CA PHE A 2 13.79 1.17 -24.77
C PHE A 2 12.94 -0.02 -24.26
N GLN A 3 13.13 -1.23 -24.83
CA GLN A 3 12.19 -2.34 -24.63
C GLN A 3 12.26 -2.96 -23.23
N ASP A 4 13.32 -2.74 -22.44
CA ASP A 4 13.53 -3.46 -21.18
C ASP A 4 13.80 -2.56 -19.95
N LEU A 5 13.39 -1.28 -19.95
CA LEU A 5 13.54 -0.44 -18.75
C LEU A 5 12.83 -1.06 -17.54
N THR A 6 11.60 -1.56 -17.75
CA THR A 6 10.83 -2.28 -16.73
C THR A 6 11.56 -3.53 -16.23
N ALA A 7 12.15 -4.32 -17.13
CA ALA A 7 12.90 -5.52 -16.75
C ALA A 7 14.17 -5.17 -15.97
N ALA A 8 14.91 -4.14 -16.38
CA ALA A 8 16.10 -3.65 -15.69
C ALA A 8 15.77 -3.15 -14.26
N ILE A 9 14.63 -2.49 -14.07
CA ILE A 9 14.17 -2.06 -12.74
C ILE A 9 13.83 -3.27 -11.87
N ILE A 10 13.10 -4.25 -12.41
CA ILE A 10 12.76 -5.47 -11.64
C ILE A 10 14.03 -6.20 -11.23
N GLU A 11 14.98 -6.37 -12.15
CA GLU A 11 16.25 -7.03 -11.88
C GLU A 11 17.06 -6.27 -10.81
N ALA A 12 17.10 -4.93 -10.89
CA ALA A 12 17.81 -4.10 -9.91
C ALA A 12 17.10 -4.02 -8.54
N TYR A 13 15.77 -4.07 -8.51
CA TYR A 13 14.96 -3.80 -7.32
C TYR A 13 13.95 -4.91 -7.06
N HIS A 14 14.42 -6.02 -6.49
CA HIS A 14 13.59 -7.11 -5.99
C HIS A 14 14.20 -7.73 -4.73
N ASP A 15 13.41 -8.58 -4.06
CA ASP A 15 13.87 -9.48 -3.00
C ASP A 15 13.12 -10.82 -3.11
N ASP A 16 13.34 -11.72 -2.14
CA ASP A 16 12.67 -13.03 -2.08
C ASP A 16 11.13 -12.93 -2.00
N LYS A 17 10.58 -11.76 -1.67
CA LYS A 17 9.14 -11.52 -1.58
C LYS A 17 8.54 -10.96 -2.87
N GLY A 18 9.34 -10.48 -3.81
CA GLY A 18 8.89 -9.93 -5.10
C GLY A 18 9.56 -8.60 -5.46
N ILE A 19 8.85 -7.79 -6.24
CA ILE A 19 9.38 -6.54 -6.81
C ILE A 19 9.42 -5.43 -5.75
N LYS A 20 10.37 -4.50 -5.84
CA LYS A 20 10.42 -3.23 -5.09
C LYS A 20 10.37 -2.06 -6.06
N TRP A 21 9.18 -1.62 -6.42
CA TRP A 21 9.04 -0.51 -7.36
C TRP A 21 9.49 0.82 -6.75
N PRO A 22 10.26 1.65 -7.48
CA PRO A 22 10.35 3.06 -7.17
C PRO A 22 8.96 3.71 -7.27
N PHE A 23 8.60 4.52 -6.27
CA PHE A 23 7.25 5.11 -6.16
C PHE A 23 6.80 5.86 -7.41
N GLN A 24 7.72 6.51 -8.13
CA GLN A 24 7.39 7.33 -9.29
C GLN A 24 6.86 6.52 -10.48
N ILE A 25 7.30 5.27 -10.62
CA ILE A 25 7.03 4.42 -11.78
C ILE A 25 6.24 3.16 -11.42
N SER A 26 5.85 3.00 -10.15
CA SER A 26 5.08 1.84 -9.72
C SER A 26 3.72 1.77 -10.41
N PRO A 27 3.28 0.58 -10.89
CA PRO A 27 1.94 0.40 -11.44
C PRO A 27 0.84 0.77 -10.45
N PHE A 28 1.03 0.45 -9.17
CA PHE A 28 0.18 0.87 -8.05
C PHE A 28 1.06 1.50 -6.98
N LYS A 29 0.68 2.68 -6.49
CA LYS A 29 1.49 3.42 -5.53
C LYS A 29 1.17 3.06 -4.09
N ILE A 30 -0.12 2.87 -3.83
CA ILE A 30 -0.67 2.58 -2.51
C ILE A 30 -1.75 1.52 -2.68
N ASN A 31 -1.69 0.46 -1.87
CA ASN A 31 -2.74 -0.55 -1.78
C ASN A 31 -3.38 -0.49 -0.39
N ILE A 32 -4.66 -0.15 -0.35
CA ILE A 32 -5.47 -0.12 0.87
C ILE A 32 -6.08 -1.50 1.05
N ILE A 33 -5.76 -2.19 2.13
CA ILE A 33 -6.30 -3.50 2.47
C ILE A 33 -7.39 -3.33 3.53
N SER A 34 -8.62 -3.70 3.15
CA SER A 34 -9.71 -3.86 4.11
C SER A 34 -9.66 -5.25 4.74
N ALA A 35 -9.56 -5.28 6.07
CA ALA A 35 -9.57 -6.52 6.86
C ALA A 35 -10.73 -6.60 7.86
N LEU A 36 -11.53 -5.54 7.97
CA LEU A 36 -12.70 -5.50 8.83
C LEU A 36 -13.94 -5.88 8.02
N LYS A 37 -14.85 -6.66 8.61
CA LYS A 37 -16.16 -6.96 8.02
C LYS A 37 -17.20 -6.06 8.72
N ASN A 38 -18.12 -5.45 7.95
CA ASN A 38 -19.25 -4.58 8.39
C ASN A 38 -18.96 -3.06 8.47
N GLU A 39 -19.57 -2.34 9.43
CA GLU A 39 -19.79 -0.87 9.51
C GLU A 39 -18.61 0.06 9.15
N LYS A 40 -17.39 -0.47 9.04
CA LYS A 40 -16.17 0.25 8.67
C LYS A 40 -15.83 0.23 7.17
N LEU A 41 -16.71 -0.33 6.33
CA LEU A 41 -16.64 -0.16 4.86
C LEU A 41 -16.63 1.32 4.44
N THR A 42 -17.24 2.20 5.22
CA THR A 42 -17.21 3.66 4.98
C THR A 42 -15.81 4.24 5.17
N ALA A 43 -15.07 3.82 6.20
CA ALA A 43 -13.69 4.25 6.41
C ALA A 43 -12.76 3.82 5.27
N ASP A 44 -12.97 2.62 4.72
CA ASP A 44 -12.22 2.12 3.56
C ASP A 44 -12.41 3.02 2.34
N GLN A 45 -13.67 3.36 2.03
CA GLN A 45 -14.02 4.22 0.90
C GLN A 45 -13.55 5.66 1.10
N ASP A 46 -13.72 6.22 2.30
CA ASP A 46 -13.28 7.58 2.62
C ASP A 46 -11.77 7.71 2.48
N LEU A 47 -11.01 6.77 3.02
CA LEU A 47 -9.56 6.76 2.88
C LEU A 47 -9.15 6.59 1.42
N TYR A 48 -9.79 5.68 0.69
CA TYR A 48 -9.54 5.47 -0.73
C TYR A 48 -9.76 6.76 -1.54
N LEU A 49 -10.85 7.48 -1.31
CA LEU A 49 -11.13 8.76 -1.98
C LEU A 49 -10.08 9.82 -1.62
N LYS A 50 -9.76 9.99 -0.34
CA LYS A 50 -8.74 10.94 0.12
C LYS A 50 -7.39 10.70 -0.55
N LEU A 51 -6.90 9.46 -0.52
CA LEU A 51 -5.61 9.11 -1.11
C LEU A 51 -5.64 9.15 -2.64
N SER A 52 -6.73 8.74 -3.28
CA SER A 52 -6.87 8.79 -4.75
C SER A 52 -6.91 10.21 -5.30
N ASN A 53 -7.37 11.19 -4.51
CA ASN A 53 -7.32 12.59 -4.88
C ASN A 53 -5.90 13.16 -4.89
N LYS A 54 -4.99 12.60 -4.08
CA LYS A 54 -3.60 13.06 -3.93
C LYS A 54 -2.62 12.24 -4.77
N TYR A 55 -2.87 10.94 -4.93
CA TYR A 55 -1.97 10.01 -5.58
C TYR A 55 -2.67 9.26 -6.69
N LYS A 56 -1.96 9.09 -7.81
CA LYS A 56 -2.40 8.20 -8.89
C LYS A 56 -2.22 6.74 -8.48
N ASN A 57 -3.04 5.87 -9.06
CA ASN A 57 -2.93 4.41 -8.96
C ASN A 57 -2.97 3.90 -7.51
N VAL A 58 -3.93 4.40 -6.74
CA VAL A 58 -4.31 3.83 -5.44
C VAL A 58 -5.27 2.66 -5.70
N SER A 59 -5.11 1.55 -5.00
CA SER A 59 -6.03 0.40 -5.04
C SER A 59 -6.71 0.18 -3.69
N LEU A 60 -7.93 -0.36 -3.72
CA LEU A 60 -8.64 -0.88 -2.56
C LEU A 60 -8.83 -2.39 -2.72
N ASP A 61 -8.23 -3.18 -1.83
CA ASP A 61 -8.33 -4.63 -1.77
C ASP A 61 -9.34 -5.07 -0.69
N ASP A 62 -10.60 -5.15 -1.09
CA ASP A 62 -11.76 -5.59 -0.31
C ASP A 62 -12.13 -7.06 -0.59
N ARG A 63 -11.29 -7.80 -1.32
CA ARG A 63 -11.52 -9.21 -1.69
C ARG A 63 -11.77 -10.07 -0.44
N ASP A 64 -12.60 -11.11 -0.52
CA ASP A 64 -12.82 -12.05 0.60
C ASP A 64 -11.65 -13.05 0.71
N LEU A 65 -10.48 -12.52 1.07
CA LEU A 65 -9.23 -13.25 1.30
C LEU A 65 -8.69 -12.90 2.69
N SER A 66 -7.85 -13.76 3.25
CA SER A 66 -7.20 -13.48 4.53
C SER A 66 -6.27 -12.27 4.41
N LEU A 67 -6.14 -11.48 5.50
CA LEU A 67 -5.23 -10.34 5.54
C LEU A 67 -3.80 -10.71 5.13
N GLY A 68 -3.29 -11.85 5.64
CA GLY A 68 -1.96 -12.33 5.27
C GLY A 68 -1.81 -12.61 3.77
N LYS A 69 -2.86 -13.12 3.11
CA LYS A 69 -2.84 -13.34 1.66
C LYS A 69 -2.83 -12.02 0.89
N LYS A 70 -3.64 -11.04 1.30
CA LYS A 70 -3.66 -9.71 0.67
C LYS A 70 -2.32 -8.99 0.79
N ILE A 71 -1.70 -9.03 1.99
CA ILE A 71 -0.36 -8.45 2.21
C ILE A 71 0.66 -9.13 1.30
N LYS A 72 0.67 -10.47 1.24
CA LYS A 72 1.60 -11.22 0.39
C LYS A 72 1.44 -10.89 -1.09
N ASP A 73 0.20 -10.73 -1.57
CA ASP A 73 -0.05 -10.33 -2.96
C ASP A 73 0.46 -8.91 -3.24
N SER A 74 0.26 -7.98 -2.29
CA SER A 74 0.80 -6.61 -2.36
C SER A 74 2.33 -6.58 -2.40
N GLU A 75 2.97 -7.40 -1.56
CA GLU A 75 4.43 -7.56 -1.53
C GLU A 75 4.96 -8.16 -2.84
N LEU A 76 4.28 -9.16 -3.38
CA LEU A 76 4.67 -9.85 -4.61
C LEU A 76 4.65 -8.93 -5.82
N VAL A 77 3.56 -8.16 -5.97
CA VAL A 77 3.41 -7.16 -7.05
C VAL A 77 4.35 -5.97 -6.83
N GLY A 78 4.74 -5.71 -5.57
CA GLY A 78 5.72 -4.71 -5.22
C GLY A 78 5.15 -3.32 -4.96
N VAL A 79 3.89 -3.23 -4.51
CA VAL A 79 3.25 -1.94 -4.22
C VAL A 79 4.05 -1.21 -3.14
N PRO A 80 4.57 0.01 -3.38
CA PRO A 80 5.47 0.72 -2.47
C PRO A 80 4.91 0.85 -1.05
N TRP A 81 3.60 1.08 -0.94
CA TRP A 81 2.92 1.26 0.33
C TRP A 81 1.66 0.41 0.43
N THR A 82 1.53 -0.31 1.54
CA THR A 82 0.31 -1.03 1.89
C THR A 82 -0.29 -0.41 3.14
N VAL A 83 -1.54 0.05 3.08
CA VAL A 83 -2.26 0.67 4.20
C VAL A 83 -3.36 -0.29 4.64
N ILE A 84 -3.34 -0.71 5.90
CA ILE A 84 -4.22 -1.76 6.41
C ILE A 84 -5.25 -1.14 7.36
N ILE A 85 -6.52 -1.42 7.06
CA ILE A 85 -7.67 -1.10 7.89
C ILE A 85 -8.10 -2.40 8.57
N GLY A 86 -7.62 -2.59 9.80
CA GLY A 86 -7.75 -3.85 10.54
C GLY A 86 -7.96 -3.64 12.04
N LYS A 87 -7.58 -4.64 12.84
CA LYS A 87 -7.76 -4.62 14.31
C LYS A 87 -7.17 -3.38 14.99
N ASN A 88 -6.02 -2.90 14.52
CA ASN A 88 -5.40 -1.69 15.09
C ASN A 88 -6.26 -0.45 14.84
N TYR A 89 -6.88 -0.35 13.66
CA TYR A 89 -7.83 0.72 13.37
C TYR A 89 -9.08 0.60 14.24
N GLU A 90 -9.52 -0.63 14.52
CA GLU A 90 -10.65 -0.88 15.42
C GLU A 90 -10.39 -0.44 16.86
N GLN A 91 -9.19 -0.67 17.37
CA GLN A 91 -8.84 -0.42 18.76
C GLN A 91 -8.35 1.01 18.99
N ASN A 92 -7.59 1.56 18.04
CA ASN A 92 -6.80 2.77 18.23
C ASN A 92 -7.11 3.88 17.22
N ASN A 93 -8.03 3.67 16.27
CA ASN A 93 -8.29 4.57 15.14
C ASN A 93 -7.02 4.93 14.34
N GLN A 94 -6.12 3.95 14.20
CA GLN A 94 -4.85 4.09 13.48
C GLN A 94 -4.72 3.03 12.39
N TYR A 95 -4.30 3.47 11.22
CA TYR A 95 -3.94 2.64 10.07
C TYR A 95 -2.55 2.04 10.27
N GLU A 96 -2.37 0.76 9.98
CA GLU A 96 -1.04 0.15 9.86
C GLU A 96 -0.53 0.37 8.44
N ILE A 97 0.63 0.98 8.29
CA ILE A 97 1.23 1.30 6.99
C ILE A 97 2.54 0.56 6.86
N ILE A 98 2.70 -0.19 5.78
CA ILE A 98 3.88 -1.00 5.51
C ILE A 98 4.62 -0.44 4.30
N ASN A 99 5.89 -0.09 4.49
CA ASN A 99 6.81 0.24 3.40
C ASN A 99 7.33 -1.05 2.76
N ARG A 100 7.13 -1.23 1.45
CA ARG A 100 7.55 -2.44 0.74
C ARG A 100 9.08 -2.60 0.65
N SER A 101 9.80 -1.50 0.53
CA SER A 101 11.26 -1.53 0.34
C SER A 101 12.00 -1.85 1.63
N THR A 102 11.59 -1.25 2.75
CA THR A 102 12.25 -1.38 4.05
C THR A 102 11.60 -2.42 4.96
N GLY A 103 10.33 -2.75 4.75
CA GLY A 103 9.53 -3.56 5.67
C GLY A 103 9.10 -2.81 6.94
N GLU A 104 9.39 -1.51 7.03
CA GLU A 104 8.99 -0.67 8.16
C GLU A 104 7.47 -0.61 8.28
N LYS A 105 7.01 -0.61 9.53
CA LYS A 105 5.60 -0.48 9.89
C LYS A 105 5.38 0.79 10.70
N LEU A 106 4.46 1.62 10.22
CA LEU A 106 4.03 2.84 10.88
C LEU A 106 2.56 2.69 11.29
N PHE A 107 2.18 3.37 12.37
CA PHE A 107 0.79 3.44 12.83
C PHE A 107 0.36 4.90 12.84
N LEU A 108 -0.49 5.27 11.89
CA LEU A 108 -0.88 6.66 11.67
C LEU A 108 -2.39 6.83 11.84
N SER A 109 -2.80 7.89 12.50
CA SER A 109 -4.20 8.35 12.52
C SER A 109 -4.62 8.88 11.15
N ASP A 110 -5.92 9.14 10.96
CA ASP A 110 -6.48 9.67 9.71
C ASP A 110 -5.82 10.97 9.24
N ASN A 111 -5.64 11.93 10.14
CA ASN A 111 -4.97 13.19 9.83
C ASN A 111 -3.48 12.98 9.49
N GLU A 112 -2.79 12.04 10.17
CA GLU A 112 -1.39 11.75 9.87
C GLU A 112 -1.23 11.08 8.50
N VAL A 113 -2.13 10.16 8.12
CA VAL A 113 -2.12 9.52 6.80
C VAL A 113 -2.34 10.51 5.68
N GLU A 114 -3.29 11.42 5.83
CA GLU A 114 -3.60 12.44 4.82
C GLU A 114 -2.39 13.36 4.55
N ASN A 115 -1.66 13.70 5.61
CA ASN A 115 -0.49 14.56 5.55
C ASN A 115 0.82 13.79 5.25
N PHE A 116 0.81 12.47 5.31
CA PHE A 116 2.00 11.65 5.06
C PHE A 116 2.48 11.80 3.60
N SER A 117 3.79 11.90 3.42
CA SER A 117 4.45 12.06 2.12
C SER A 117 4.91 10.71 1.57
N PHE A 118 3.97 9.93 1.03
CA PHE A 118 4.25 8.59 0.47
C PHE A 118 5.31 8.59 -0.65
N GLU A 119 5.43 9.70 -1.38
CA GLU A 119 6.28 9.83 -2.57
C GLU A 119 7.77 10.03 -2.32
N GLN A 120 8.15 10.31 -1.08
CA GLN A 120 9.56 10.53 -0.69
C GLN A 120 10.35 9.23 -0.55
N TYR A 121 9.71 8.08 -0.75
CA TYR A 121 10.29 6.78 -0.50
C TYR A 121 10.48 6.04 -1.82
N THR A 122 11.72 5.97 -2.26
CA THR A 122 12.18 5.05 -3.30
C THR A 122 13.12 4.03 -2.66
N PRO A 123 13.16 2.78 -3.16
CA PRO A 123 14.32 1.94 -2.96
C PRO A 123 15.58 2.57 -3.60
#